data_AF-W7SMP9-F1
#
_entry.id   AF-W7SMP9-F1
#
_cell.length_a   1.000
_cell.length_b   1.000
_cell.length_c   1.000
_cell.angle_alpha   90.00
_cell.angle_beta   90.00
_cell.angle_gamma   90.00
#
_symmetry.space_group_name_H-M   'P 1'
#
loop_
_entity.id
_entity.type
_entity.pdbx_description
1 polymer ?
#
loop_
_entity_poly.entity_id
_entity_poly.type
_entity_poly.pdbx_seq_one_letter_code
_entity_poly.pdbx_strand_id
1 'polypeptide(L)'
;MAKERRRRAYLPAGIVILAVLGGGQYYLSNIFAPADTGPGGSTGSGAAGGGQPLKGEADPNFVVVSAYAAVAADEPDLVCSSVLGGIGGVSFAKDLGAANCAEAIHKASKAVTDRNAYAGVTVPQGAVHKDGTAAATVYSCAMSITGGESLGTFKVGNTANGWIVLDHQPDPPSCPPAGS
;
A
#
# COMPACT_ATOMS: atom_id res chain seq x y z
N MET A 1 52.91 -25.98 -6.20
CA MET A 1 51.88 -25.17 -6.89
C MET A 1 50.56 -25.36 -6.16
N ALA A 2 50.11 -24.37 -5.36
CA ALA A 2 48.81 -24.42 -4.68
C ALA A 2 47.95 -23.28 -5.24
N LYS A 3 46.86 -23.66 -5.91
CA LYS A 3 45.95 -22.74 -6.61
C LYS A 3 44.97 -22.18 -5.59
N GLU A 4 45.30 -21.04 -5.03
CA GLU A 4 44.47 -20.28 -4.11
C GLU A 4 43.16 -19.87 -4.81
N ARG A 5 42.07 -20.55 -4.46
CA ARG A 5 40.75 -20.27 -5.00
C ARG A 5 40.26 -18.96 -4.38
N ARG A 6 40.40 -17.87 -5.14
CA ARG A 6 39.76 -16.58 -4.87
C ARG A 6 38.26 -16.77 -4.65
N ARG A 7 37.82 -16.79 -3.40
CA ARG A 7 36.40 -16.70 -3.03
C ARG A 7 35.96 -15.27 -3.29
N ARG A 8 35.42 -15.02 -4.49
CA ARG A 8 34.87 -13.72 -4.90
C ARG A 8 33.69 -13.35 -3.99
N ALA A 9 33.70 -12.09 -3.59
CA ALA A 9 32.78 -11.42 -2.68
C ALA A 9 31.34 -11.32 -3.22
N TYR A 10 30.60 -12.44 -3.23
CA TYR A 10 29.16 -12.46 -3.55
C TYR A 10 28.27 -12.50 -2.30
N LEU A 11 28.86 -12.56 -1.10
CA LEU A 11 28.13 -12.65 0.16
C LEU A 11 27.26 -11.43 0.53
N PRO A 12 27.61 -10.16 0.23
CA PRO A 12 26.73 -9.05 0.62
C PRO A 12 25.49 -8.94 -0.29
N ALA A 13 25.61 -9.26 -1.58
CA ALA A 13 24.49 -9.15 -2.53
C ALA A 13 23.39 -10.19 -2.25
N GLY A 14 23.76 -11.42 -1.89
CA GLY A 14 22.80 -12.48 -1.59
C GLY A 14 21.94 -12.21 -0.35
N ILE A 15 22.51 -11.58 0.69
CA ILE A 15 21.80 -11.24 1.92
C ILE A 15 20.83 -10.08 1.70
N VAL A 16 21.21 -9.08 0.90
CA VAL A 16 20.31 -7.96 0.57
C VAL A 16 19.12 -8.45 -0.27
N ILE A 17 19.34 -9.33 -1.25
CA ILE A 17 18.25 -9.90 -2.06
C ILE A 17 17.32 -10.76 -1.19
N LEU A 18 17.86 -11.58 -0.28
CA LEU A 18 17.05 -12.37 0.66
C LEU A 18 16.28 -11.51 1.67
N ALA A 19 16.83 -10.39 2.12
CA ALA A 19 16.14 -9.47 3.03
C ALA A 19 15.03 -8.69 2.32
N VAL A 20 15.22 -8.30 1.06
CA VAL A 20 14.19 -7.63 0.25
C VAL A 20 13.05 -8.59 -0.11
N LEU A 21 13.37 -9.82 -0.51
CA LEU A 21 12.35 -10.84 -0.82
C LEU A 21 11.65 -11.35 0.46
N GLY A 22 12.39 -11.57 1.55
CA GLY A 22 11.84 -12.06 2.82
C GLY A 22 11.02 -11.01 3.57
N GLY A 23 11.45 -9.74 3.57
CA GLY A 23 10.73 -8.64 4.22
C GLY A 23 9.38 -8.36 3.58
N GLY A 24 9.32 -8.33 2.23
CA GLY A 24 8.07 -8.18 1.49
C GLY A 24 7.09 -9.31 1.79
N GLN A 25 7.55 -10.57 1.80
CA GLN A 25 6.68 -11.72 2.05
C GLN A 25 6.19 -11.82 3.50
N TYR A 26 7.00 -11.41 4.47
CA TYR A 26 6.60 -11.28 5.87
C TYR A 26 5.57 -10.17 6.08
N TYR A 27 5.74 -9.02 5.42
CA TYR A 27 4.78 -7.92 5.49
C TYR A 27 3.46 -8.28 4.78
N LEU A 28 3.54 -8.95 3.62
CA LEU A 28 2.37 -9.50 2.92
C LEU A 28 1.60 -10.49 3.80
N SER A 29 2.28 -11.39 4.50
CA SER A 29 1.62 -12.34 5.40
C SER A 29 1.00 -11.65 6.62
N ASN A 30 1.52 -10.50 7.08
CA ASN A 30 0.88 -9.73 8.15
C ASN A 30 -0.23 -8.77 7.66
N ILE A 31 -0.29 -8.39 6.38
CA ILE A 31 -1.36 -7.51 5.85
C ILE A 31 -2.45 -8.28 5.11
N PHE A 32 -2.11 -9.43 4.55
CA PHE A 32 -3.00 -10.29 3.78
C PHE A 32 -3.25 -11.65 4.47
N ALA A 33 -2.88 -11.81 5.74
CA ALA A 33 -3.32 -12.99 6.52
C ALA A 33 -4.84 -13.00 6.70
N PRO A 34 -5.50 -14.15 6.57
CA PRO A 34 -6.90 -14.30 6.95
C PRO A 34 -7.06 -14.01 8.45
N ALA A 35 -8.17 -13.36 8.81
CA ALA A 35 -8.51 -13.08 10.21
C ALA A 35 -8.57 -14.40 11.01
N ASP A 36 -7.70 -14.55 12.00
CA ASP A 36 -7.87 -15.62 12.99
C ASP A 36 -9.14 -15.33 13.79
N THR A 37 -10.16 -16.17 13.60
CA THR A 37 -11.43 -16.11 14.34
C THR A 37 -11.25 -16.68 15.75
N GLY A 38 -10.43 -16.01 16.56
CA GLY A 38 -10.26 -16.28 17.99
C GLY A 38 -11.03 -15.27 18.84
N PRO A 39 -11.80 -15.69 19.86
CA PRO A 39 -12.55 -14.75 20.69
C PRO A 39 -11.62 -14.12 21.75
N GLY A 40 -11.26 -12.85 21.58
CA GLY A 40 -10.70 -12.07 22.70
C GLY A 40 -9.97 -10.77 22.35
N GLY A 41 -10.40 -9.67 22.97
CA GLY A 41 -9.49 -8.62 23.47
C GLY A 41 -9.41 -7.30 22.69
N SER A 42 -10.12 -6.27 23.17
CA SER A 42 -9.80 -4.86 22.91
C SER A 42 -8.49 -4.45 23.60
N THR A 43 -7.63 -3.67 22.92
CA THR A 43 -6.82 -2.57 23.50
C THR A 43 -6.24 -1.70 22.38
N GLY A 44 -6.23 -0.38 22.57
CA GLY A 44 -5.70 0.59 21.60
C GLY A 44 -4.17 0.71 21.58
N SER A 45 -3.73 1.65 20.71
CA SER A 45 -2.40 2.27 20.61
C SER A 45 -1.18 1.38 20.34
N GLY A 46 -0.64 1.54 19.13
CA GLY A 46 0.80 1.45 18.87
C GLY A 46 1.35 0.06 18.54
N ALA A 47 1.39 -0.28 17.25
CA ALA A 47 2.49 -0.98 16.56
C ALA A 47 2.00 -1.33 15.14
N ALA A 48 2.54 -0.66 14.13
CA ALA A 48 2.40 -1.09 12.74
C ALA A 48 3.19 -2.40 12.58
N GLY A 49 2.53 -3.54 12.76
CA GLY A 49 3.17 -4.84 12.69
C GLY A 49 2.31 -5.95 13.28
N GLY A 50 1.28 -6.36 12.55
CA GLY A 50 0.46 -7.51 12.93
C GLY A 50 -0.86 -7.58 12.18
N GLY A 51 -1.03 -8.62 11.36
CA GLY A 51 -2.30 -9.19 10.92
C GLY A 51 -3.50 -8.24 10.87
N GLN A 52 -3.60 -7.36 9.88
CA GLN A 52 -4.86 -6.62 9.65
C GLN A 52 -5.69 -7.38 8.60
N PRO A 53 -6.94 -7.74 8.90
CA PRO A 53 -7.77 -8.59 8.06
C PRO A 53 -8.07 -8.01 6.67
N LEU A 54 -8.19 -8.94 5.71
CA LEU A 54 -8.70 -8.77 4.35
C LEU A 54 -10.19 -8.34 4.35
N LYS A 55 -10.47 -7.09 4.71
CA LYS A 55 -11.67 -6.28 4.41
C LYS A 55 -11.55 -5.01 5.25
N GLY A 56 -11.42 -3.85 4.60
CA GLY A 56 -11.04 -2.58 5.25
C GLY A 56 -11.71 -2.37 6.60
N GLU A 57 -10.90 -2.47 7.64
CA GLU A 57 -11.30 -2.43 9.04
C GLU A 57 -11.73 -1.01 9.40
N ALA A 58 -13.03 -0.70 9.26
CA ALA A 58 -13.72 0.53 9.65
C ALA A 58 -13.14 1.89 9.21
N ASP A 59 -11.97 1.94 8.59
CA ASP A 59 -11.17 3.14 8.39
C ASP A 59 -10.81 3.34 6.91
N PRO A 60 -11.06 4.53 6.32
CA PRO A 60 -10.61 4.89 4.97
C PRO A 60 -9.10 4.70 4.74
N ASN A 61 -8.29 4.76 5.80
CA ASN A 61 -6.83 4.61 5.72
C ASN A 61 -6.38 3.28 5.14
N PHE A 62 -7.08 2.20 5.48
CA PHE A 62 -6.70 0.84 5.12
C PHE A 62 -6.59 0.65 3.60
N VAL A 63 -7.50 1.29 2.87
CA VAL A 63 -7.59 1.21 1.40
C VAL A 63 -6.33 1.77 0.75
N VAL A 64 -5.86 2.91 1.24
CA VAL A 64 -4.68 3.59 0.70
C VAL A 64 -3.42 2.82 1.05
N VAL A 65 -3.25 2.39 2.30
CA VAL A 65 -2.09 1.58 2.71
C VAL A 65 -2.03 0.27 1.91
N SER A 66 -3.18 -0.35 1.65
CA SER A 66 -3.27 -1.56 0.81
C SER A 66 -2.82 -1.31 -0.63
N ALA A 67 -3.15 -0.15 -1.22
CA ALA A 67 -2.67 0.22 -2.56
C ALA A 67 -1.14 0.39 -2.58
N TYR A 68 -0.56 1.07 -1.59
CA TYR A 68 0.89 1.22 -1.45
C TYR A 68 1.60 -0.12 -1.25
N ALA A 69 1.06 -0.98 -0.38
CA ALA A 69 1.59 -2.32 -0.14
C ALA A 69 1.56 -3.18 -1.42
N ALA A 70 0.46 -3.13 -2.19
CA ALA A 70 0.34 -3.87 -3.44
C ALA A 70 1.32 -3.39 -4.52
N VAL A 71 1.52 -2.07 -4.64
CA VAL A 71 2.52 -1.49 -5.54
C VAL A 71 3.93 -1.90 -5.12
N ALA A 72 4.25 -1.84 -3.82
CA ALA A 72 5.55 -2.28 -3.31
C ALA A 72 5.81 -3.77 -3.57
N ALA A 73 4.77 -4.60 -3.51
CA ALA A 73 4.86 -6.04 -3.73
C ALA A 73 4.78 -6.44 -5.22
N ASP A 74 4.33 -5.55 -6.11
CA ASP A 74 3.99 -5.87 -7.50
C ASP A 74 2.84 -6.88 -7.62
N GLU A 75 1.83 -6.76 -6.74
CA GLU A 75 0.74 -7.73 -6.55
C GLU A 75 -0.63 -7.13 -6.96
N PRO A 76 -1.01 -7.18 -8.25
CA PRO A 76 -2.23 -6.53 -8.73
C PRO A 76 -3.53 -7.29 -8.40
N ASP A 77 -3.50 -8.62 -8.33
CA ASP A 77 -4.71 -9.46 -8.39
C ASP A 77 -5.69 -9.17 -7.25
N LEU A 78 -5.18 -9.15 -6.01
CA LEU A 78 -6.01 -8.94 -4.83
C LEU A 78 -6.43 -7.48 -4.68
N VAL A 79 -5.52 -6.52 -4.91
CA VAL A 79 -5.84 -5.10 -4.72
C VAL A 79 -6.84 -4.62 -5.77
N CYS A 80 -6.70 -5.04 -7.03
CA CYS A 80 -7.57 -4.62 -8.12
C CYS A 80 -8.97 -5.24 -8.04
N SER A 81 -9.12 -6.40 -7.41
CA SER A 81 -10.43 -7.05 -7.22
C SER A 81 -11.16 -6.59 -5.95
N SER A 82 -10.45 -6.19 -4.91
CA SER A 82 -11.04 -5.86 -3.60
C SER A 82 -11.10 -4.36 -3.29
N VAL A 83 -10.00 -3.64 -3.50
CA VAL A 83 -9.79 -2.26 -3.03
C VAL A 83 -9.95 -1.25 -4.16
N LEU A 84 -9.28 -1.51 -5.28
CA LEU A 84 -9.33 -0.73 -6.52
C LEU A 84 -10.35 -1.33 -7.51
N GLY A 85 -11.39 -2.00 -7.01
CA GLY A 85 -12.42 -2.60 -7.85
C GLY A 85 -13.24 -1.57 -8.63
N GLY A 86 -13.76 -1.98 -9.80
CA GLY A 86 -14.73 -1.18 -10.56
C GLY A 86 -14.16 0.14 -11.08
N ILE A 87 -14.87 1.25 -10.81
CA ILE A 87 -14.54 2.58 -11.34
C ILE A 87 -13.24 3.11 -10.74
N GLY A 88 -12.96 2.86 -9.45
CA GLY A 88 -11.75 3.35 -8.78
C GLY A 88 -10.47 2.86 -9.45
N GLY A 89 -10.39 1.57 -9.79
CA GLY A 89 -9.26 1.01 -10.53
C GLY A 89 -9.13 1.51 -11.96
N VAL A 90 -10.26 1.85 -12.61
CA VAL A 90 -10.24 2.48 -13.94
C VAL A 90 -9.66 3.89 -13.87
N SER A 91 -10.10 4.71 -12.91
CA SER A 91 -9.53 6.04 -12.67
C SER A 91 -8.04 5.95 -12.32
N PHE A 92 -7.68 5.04 -11.41
CA PHE A 92 -6.28 4.81 -11.00
C PHE A 92 -5.41 4.47 -12.21
N ALA A 93 -5.83 3.52 -13.04
CA ALA A 93 -5.09 3.15 -14.24
C ALA A 93 -4.95 4.31 -15.22
N LYS A 94 -6.03 5.04 -15.46
CA LYS A 94 -6.03 6.18 -16.37
C LYS A 94 -5.05 7.26 -15.91
N ASP A 95 -5.06 7.62 -14.63
CA ASP A 95 -4.21 8.69 -14.09
C ASP A 95 -2.74 8.31 -14.08
N LEU A 96 -2.44 7.03 -13.86
CA LEU A 96 -1.09 6.49 -13.98
C LEU A 96 -0.69 6.24 -15.45
N GLY A 97 -1.56 6.48 -16.42
CA GLY A 97 -1.32 6.25 -17.84
C GLY A 97 -1.06 4.78 -18.16
N ALA A 98 -1.93 3.90 -17.66
CA ALA A 98 -1.96 2.46 -17.88
C ALA A 98 -3.34 2.02 -18.42
N ALA A 99 -3.41 0.87 -19.10
CA ALA A 99 -4.67 0.42 -19.71
C ALA A 99 -5.67 -0.16 -18.70
N ASN A 100 -5.19 -0.70 -17.58
CA ASN A 100 -6.01 -1.30 -16.54
C ASN A 100 -5.30 -1.24 -15.18
N CYS A 101 -6.03 -1.59 -14.11
CA CYS A 101 -5.51 -1.55 -12.75
C CYS A 101 -4.24 -2.39 -12.56
N ALA A 102 -4.17 -3.59 -13.14
CA ALA A 102 -2.99 -4.45 -12.99
C ALA A 102 -1.75 -3.83 -13.64
N GLU A 103 -1.89 -3.29 -14.86
CA GLU A 103 -0.80 -2.58 -15.53
C GLU A 103 -0.39 -1.32 -14.75
N ALA A 104 -1.33 -0.63 -14.10
CA ALA A 104 -1.04 0.52 -13.26
C ALA A 104 -0.19 0.15 -12.05
N ILE A 105 -0.52 -0.94 -11.36
CA ILE A 105 0.27 -1.49 -10.25
C ILE A 105 1.68 -1.86 -10.72
N HIS A 106 1.79 -2.61 -11.82
CA HIS A 106 3.09 -2.98 -12.40
C HIS A 106 3.93 -1.77 -12.81
N LYS A 107 3.29 -0.75 -13.38
CA LYS A 107 3.95 0.49 -13.77
C LYS A 107 4.46 1.25 -12.56
N ALA A 108 3.63 1.42 -11.53
CA ALA A 108 4.01 2.09 -10.30
C ALA A 108 5.12 1.32 -9.55
N SER A 109 5.06 -0.01 -9.52
CA SER A 109 6.06 -0.84 -8.82
C SER A 109 7.46 -0.66 -9.38
N LYS A 110 7.59 -0.40 -10.70
CA LYS A 110 8.89 -0.12 -11.35
C LYS A 110 9.55 1.17 -10.86
N ALA A 111 8.80 2.13 -10.33
CA ALA A 111 9.32 3.36 -9.75
C ALA A 111 9.68 3.23 -8.26
N VAL A 112 9.37 2.08 -7.63
CA VAL A 112 9.68 1.82 -6.22
C VAL A 112 11.15 1.43 -6.06
N THR A 113 11.87 2.21 -5.27
CA THR A 113 13.30 2.06 -4.95
C THR A 113 13.54 1.40 -3.59
N ASP A 114 12.61 1.54 -2.64
CA ASP A 114 12.62 0.84 -1.36
C ASP A 114 11.22 0.28 -1.06
N ARG A 115 11.05 -1.01 -1.33
CA ARG A 115 9.75 -1.69 -1.19
C ARG A 115 9.26 -1.72 0.26
N ASN A 116 10.17 -1.85 1.23
CA ASN A 116 9.78 -1.94 2.64
C ASN A 116 9.31 -0.58 3.15
N ALA A 117 10.06 0.49 2.84
CA ALA A 117 9.65 1.85 3.20
C ALA A 117 8.35 2.27 2.50
N TYR A 118 8.19 1.87 1.23
CA TYR A 118 7.01 2.22 0.44
C TYR A 118 5.75 1.48 0.93
N ALA A 119 5.86 0.20 1.25
CA ALA A 119 4.76 -0.59 1.81
C ALA A 119 4.39 -0.15 3.25
N GLY A 120 5.38 0.36 3.99
CA GLY A 120 5.26 0.80 5.38
C GLY A 120 4.72 2.22 5.57
N VAL A 121 4.06 2.79 4.56
CA VAL A 121 3.54 4.15 4.63
C VAL A 121 2.46 4.28 5.69
N THR A 122 2.45 5.42 6.39
CA THR A 122 1.42 5.76 7.39
C THR A 122 0.55 6.90 6.87
N VAL A 123 -0.76 6.81 7.08
CA VAL A 123 -1.70 7.88 6.75
C VAL A 123 -1.88 8.76 7.99
N PRO A 124 -1.32 9.99 8.04
CA PRO A 124 -1.56 10.89 9.16
C PRO A 124 -3.00 11.39 9.12
N GLN A 125 -3.56 11.78 10.27
CA GLN A 125 -4.93 12.28 10.37
C GLN A 125 -5.20 13.43 9.37
N GLY A 126 -4.23 14.32 9.16
CA GLY A 126 -4.35 15.42 8.23
C GLY A 126 -4.45 15.03 6.75
N ALA A 127 -4.04 13.83 6.38
CA ALA A 127 -4.20 13.36 5.00
C ALA A 127 -5.64 12.92 4.69
N VAL A 128 -6.49 12.74 5.71
CA VAL A 128 -7.85 12.21 5.58
C VAL A 128 -8.88 13.32 5.76
N HIS A 129 -9.70 13.52 4.75
CA HIS A 129 -10.78 14.49 4.75
C HIS A 129 -12.11 13.73 4.64
N LYS A 130 -12.83 13.63 5.76
CA LYS A 130 -14.08 12.85 5.80
C LYS A 130 -15.22 13.66 5.20
N ASP A 131 -15.92 13.05 4.24
CA ASP A 131 -17.13 13.56 3.62
C ASP A 131 -18.33 12.81 4.21
N GLY A 132 -18.64 13.12 5.47
CA GLY A 132 -19.66 12.39 6.25
C GLY A 132 -19.14 11.07 6.84
N THR A 133 -20.04 10.10 7.03
CA THR A 133 -19.72 8.82 7.71
C THR A 133 -19.30 7.70 6.76
N ALA A 134 -19.54 7.86 5.46
CA ALA A 134 -19.39 6.80 4.46
C ALA A 134 -18.52 7.19 3.27
N ALA A 135 -17.91 8.37 3.28
CA ALA A 135 -16.98 8.81 2.24
C ALA A 135 -15.84 9.59 2.86
N ALA A 136 -14.68 9.53 2.23
CA ALA A 136 -13.53 10.35 2.56
C ALA A 136 -12.63 10.55 1.34
N THR A 137 -11.86 11.62 1.37
CA THR A 137 -10.76 11.85 0.44
C THR A 137 -9.45 11.73 1.19
N VAL A 138 -8.51 10.95 0.66
CA VAL A 138 -7.17 10.76 1.23
C VAL A 138 -6.13 11.32 0.26
N TYR A 139 -5.34 12.29 0.71
CA TYR A 139 -4.30 12.94 -0.08
C TYR A 139 -2.94 12.31 0.19
N SER A 140 -2.41 11.54 -0.77
CA SER A 140 -1.10 10.92 -0.60
C SER A 140 0.02 11.95 -0.48
N CYS A 141 -0.10 13.12 -1.11
CA CYS A 141 0.91 14.16 -0.95
C CYS A 141 1.00 14.76 0.48
N ALA A 142 -0.01 14.52 1.34
CA ALA A 142 0.04 14.86 2.76
C ALA A 142 0.64 13.74 3.63
N MET A 143 1.07 12.63 3.03
CA MET A 143 1.71 11.48 3.68
C MET A 143 3.23 11.57 3.57
N SER A 144 3.95 10.97 4.52
CA SER A 144 5.41 10.81 4.44
C SER A 144 5.76 9.56 3.64
N ILE A 145 5.82 9.69 2.32
CA ILE A 145 6.12 8.59 1.40
C ILE A 145 7.63 8.49 1.18
N THR A 146 8.19 7.30 1.37
CA THR A 146 9.60 6.99 1.14
C THR A 146 9.71 5.77 0.25
N GLY A 147 10.73 5.73 -0.62
CA GLY A 147 10.98 4.58 -1.47
C GLY A 147 10.21 4.58 -2.79
N GLY A 148 9.52 5.66 -3.16
CA GLY A 148 8.81 5.79 -4.43
C GLY A 148 8.04 7.10 -4.52
N GLU A 149 7.27 7.25 -5.60
CA GLU A 149 6.43 8.43 -5.83
C GLU A 149 5.09 8.33 -5.09
N SER A 150 4.44 9.47 -4.90
CA SER A 150 3.08 9.50 -4.40
C SER A 150 2.10 8.87 -5.39
N LEU A 151 1.16 8.07 -4.91
CA LEU A 151 0.16 7.42 -5.77
C LEU A 151 -0.94 8.39 -6.20
N GLY A 152 -1.15 9.49 -5.47
CA GLY A 152 -2.18 10.48 -5.78
C GLY A 152 -3.27 10.59 -4.71
N THR A 153 -4.41 11.13 -5.12
CA THR A 153 -5.55 11.34 -4.25
C THR A 153 -6.58 10.21 -4.43
N PHE A 154 -6.98 9.60 -3.33
CA PHE A 154 -7.97 8.54 -3.28
C PHE A 154 -9.29 9.06 -2.74
N LYS A 155 -10.37 8.96 -3.52
CA LYS A 155 -11.73 9.10 -2.98
C LYS A 155 -12.22 7.72 -2.60
N VAL A 156 -12.50 7.53 -1.33
CA VAL A 156 -12.88 6.24 -0.76
C VAL A 156 -14.29 6.29 -0.21
N GLY A 157 -14.97 5.15 -0.29
CA GLY A 157 -16.34 4.99 0.16
C GLY A 157 -16.52 3.74 0.98
N ASN A 158 -17.31 3.84 2.05
CA ASN A 158 -17.68 2.70 2.88
C ASN A 158 -18.88 1.97 2.27
N THR A 159 -18.69 0.70 1.97
CA THR A 159 -19.75 -0.20 1.46
C THR A 159 -20.12 -1.22 2.52
N ALA A 160 -21.17 -2.01 2.28
CA ALA A 160 -21.49 -3.15 3.15
C ALA A 160 -20.33 -4.16 3.29
N ASN A 161 -19.36 -4.13 2.36
CA ASN A 161 -18.21 -5.03 2.32
C ASN A 161 -16.90 -4.36 2.79
N GLY A 162 -16.96 -3.14 3.32
CA GLY A 162 -15.81 -2.35 3.76
C GLY A 162 -15.51 -1.17 2.84
N TRP A 163 -14.42 -0.47 3.15
CA TRP A 163 -13.97 0.69 2.38
C TRP A 163 -13.31 0.28 1.05
N ILE A 164 -13.66 0.99 -0.03
CA ILE A 164 -13.10 0.81 -1.38
C ILE A 164 -12.73 2.16 -1.99
N VAL A 165 -11.89 2.15 -3.03
CA VAL A 165 -11.63 3.33 -3.86
C VAL A 165 -12.81 3.52 -4.83
N LEU A 166 -13.49 4.65 -4.72
CA LEU A 166 -14.56 5.06 -5.63
C LEU A 166 -14.03 5.81 -6.84
N ASP A 167 -12.96 6.58 -6.66
CA ASP A 167 -12.33 7.38 -7.69
C ASP A 167 -10.87 7.69 -7.29
N HIS A 168 -10.07 8.03 -8.28
CA HIS A 168 -8.66 8.36 -8.12
C HIS A 168 -8.34 9.61 -8.94
N GLN A 169 -7.38 10.40 -8.48
CA GLN A 169 -6.88 11.58 -9.17
C GLN A 169 -5.37 11.72 -8.92
N PRO A 170 -4.60 12.33 -9.83
CA PRO A 170 -3.25 12.79 -9.50
C PRO A 170 -3.27 13.72 -8.28
N ASP A 171 -2.17 13.79 -7.55
CA ASP A 171 -2.08 14.75 -6.44
C ASP A 171 -2.29 16.18 -6.94
N PRO A 172 -2.97 17.03 -6.14
CA PRO A 172 -3.11 18.43 -6.46
C PRO A 172 -1.73 19.13 -6.45
N PRO A 173 -1.54 20.22 -7.22
CA PRO A 173 -0.28 20.97 -7.24
C PRO A 173 0.17 21.49 -5.86
N SER A 174 -0.79 21.67 -4.96
CA SER A 174 -0.55 21.99 -3.56
C SER A 174 -1.40 21.08 -2.69
N CYS A 175 -0.76 20.42 -1.72
CA CYS A 175 -1.45 19.55 -0.79
C CYS A 175 -2.41 20.35 0.08
N PRO A 176 -3.67 19.89 0.22
CA PRO A 176 -4.58 20.45 1.19
C PRO A 176 -3.98 20.39 2.59
N PRO A 177 -4.23 21.42 3.42
CA PRO A 177 -3.85 21.38 4.82
C PRO A 177 -4.62 20.26 5.53
N ALA A 178 -4.10 19.83 6.69
CA ALA A 178 -4.70 18.75 7.47
C ALA A 178 -6.23 18.91 7.62
N GLY A 179 -6.98 17.87 7.21
CA GLY A 179 -8.42 17.78 7.44
C GLY A 179 -8.76 17.90 8.93
N SER A 180 -9.78 18.71 9.25
CA SER A 180 -10.34 18.86 10.61
C SER A 180 -11.43 17.84 10.89
#